data_AF-A0A2S1QTG5-F1
#
_entry.id   AF-A0A2S1QTG5-F1
#
_cell.length_a   1.000
_cell.length_b   1.000
_cell.length_c   1.000
_cell.angle_alpha   90.00
_cell.angle_beta   90.00
_cell.angle_gamma   90.00
#
_symmetry.space_group_name_H-M   'P 1'
#
loop_
_entity.id
_entity.type
_entity.pdbx_description
1 polymer ?
#
loop_
_entity_poly.entity_id
_entity_poly.type
_entity_poly.pdbx_seq_one_letter_code
_entity_poly.pdbx_strand_id
1 'polypeptide(L)'
;MENKITSYDQILEANKRRKRKTAMIVIPIVVAVIALVVTGIFMIASFVKNTDAYKAAVEHLGNDPEIQAATGGINDYSVSSFNIKTENGRGEATFDITVEGKSNNIDVYMELEKEPDNDWKVISVEK
;
A
#
# COMPACT_ATOMS: atom_id res chain seq x y z
N MET A 1 7.97 -41.40 -46.58
CA MET A 1 7.79 -41.01 -45.16
C MET A 1 8.52 -39.70 -44.82
N GLU A 2 9.59 -39.34 -45.53
CA GLU A 2 10.42 -38.13 -45.33
C GLU A 2 9.66 -36.79 -45.42
N ASN A 3 8.79 -36.59 -46.42
CA ASN A 3 8.07 -35.33 -46.63
C ASN A 3 7.15 -34.88 -45.46
N LYS A 4 6.63 -35.82 -44.66
CA LYS A 4 5.75 -35.47 -43.53
C LYS A 4 6.53 -34.92 -42.34
N ILE A 5 7.77 -35.36 -42.15
CA ILE A 5 8.64 -34.91 -41.05
C ILE A 5 9.08 -33.46 -41.31
N THR A 6 9.49 -33.15 -42.55
CA THR A 6 9.86 -31.78 -42.95
C THR A 6 8.70 -30.79 -42.81
N SER A 7 7.47 -31.21 -43.10
CA SER A 7 6.28 -30.36 -42.91
C SER A 7 5.99 -30.06 -41.43
N TYR A 8 6.26 -31.01 -40.53
CA TYR A 8 6.03 -30.83 -39.09
C TYR A 8 7.05 -29.86 -38.47
N ASP A 9 8.32 -30.01 -38.80
CA ASP A 9 9.39 -29.14 -38.31
C ASP A 9 9.19 -27.68 -38.74
N GLN A 10 8.72 -27.45 -39.97
CA GLN A 10 8.38 -26.11 -40.47
C GLN A 10 7.23 -25.46 -39.68
N ILE A 11 6.20 -26.23 -39.30
CA ILE A 11 5.07 -25.75 -38.49
C ILE A 11 5.54 -25.40 -37.08
N LEU A 12 6.41 -26.23 -36.48
CA LEU A 12 6.98 -25.98 -35.16
C LEU A 12 7.83 -24.69 -35.13
N GLU A 13 8.71 -24.50 -36.11
CA GLU A 13 9.55 -23.30 -36.22
C GLU A 13 8.71 -22.04 -36.45
N ALA A 14 7.67 -22.12 -37.30
CA ALA A 14 6.74 -21.02 -37.52
C ALA A 14 5.97 -20.65 -36.24
N ASN A 15 5.48 -21.64 -35.50
CA ASN A 15 4.81 -21.43 -34.21
C ASN A 15 5.75 -20.85 -33.16
N LYS A 16 7.00 -21.32 -33.08
CA LYS A 16 8.02 -20.80 -32.17
C LYS A 16 8.35 -19.34 -32.46
N ARG A 17 8.48 -18.96 -33.73
CA ARG A 17 8.69 -17.56 -34.17
C ARG A 17 7.48 -16.67 -33.85
N ARG A 18 6.25 -17.15 -34.08
CA ARG A 18 5.02 -16.43 -33.71
C ARG A 18 4.93 -16.23 -32.20
N LYS A 19 5.13 -17.29 -31.40
CA LYS A 19 5.17 -17.23 -29.94
C LYS A 19 6.23 -16.25 -29.45
N ARG A 20 7.44 -16.24 -30.04
CA ARG A 20 8.50 -15.29 -29.68
C ARG A 20 8.11 -13.84 -30.00
N LYS A 21 7.50 -13.58 -31.17
CA LYS A 21 7.00 -12.24 -31.53
C LYS A 21 5.89 -11.76 -30.61
N THR A 22 4.93 -12.63 -30.29
CA THR A 22 3.88 -12.33 -29.32
C THR A 22 4.46 -12.09 -27.94
N ALA A 23 5.39 -12.91 -27.47
CA ALA A 23 6.06 -12.74 -26.18
C ALA A 23 6.84 -11.42 -26.10
N MET A 24 7.55 -11.01 -27.17
CA MET A 24 8.27 -9.74 -27.22
C MET A 24 7.36 -8.51 -27.07
N ILE A 25 6.06 -8.63 -27.36
CA ILE A 25 5.09 -7.54 -27.20
C ILE A 25 4.32 -7.69 -25.88
N VAL A 26 3.87 -8.89 -25.54
CA VAL A 26 3.02 -9.12 -24.35
C VAL A 26 3.81 -8.97 -23.06
N ILE A 27 5.04 -9.47 -22.99
CA ILE A 27 5.86 -9.39 -21.77
C ILE A 27 6.07 -7.93 -21.31
N PRO A 28 6.55 -6.98 -22.15
CA PRO A 28 6.74 -5.60 -21.70
C PRO A 28 5.42 -4.93 -21.30
N ILE A 29 4.29 -5.27 -21.94
CA ILE A 29 2.97 -4.76 -21.52
C ILE A 29 2.62 -5.27 -20.13
N VAL A 30 2.78 -6.57 -19.87
CA VAL A 30 2.50 -7.15 -18.55
C VAL A 30 3.40 -6.54 -17.48
N VAL A 31 4.70 -6.39 -17.77
CA VAL A 31 5.65 -5.74 -16.86
C VAL A 31 5.26 -4.28 -16.60
N ALA A 32 4.86 -3.54 -17.63
CA ALA A 32 4.42 -2.15 -17.48
C ALA A 32 3.16 -2.03 -16.62
N VAL A 33 2.18 -2.93 -16.80
CA VAL A 33 0.97 -2.97 -15.97
C VAL A 33 1.31 -3.28 -14.51
N ILE A 34 2.15 -4.27 -14.26
CA ILE A 34 2.60 -4.61 -12.90
C ILE A 34 3.33 -3.42 -12.26
N ALA A 35 4.25 -2.79 -13.00
CA ALA A 35 4.98 -1.62 -12.52
C ALA A 35 4.02 -0.47 -12.17
N LEU A 36 3.02 -0.18 -13.02
CA LEU A 36 2.03 0.86 -12.77
C LEU A 36 1.22 0.59 -11.50
N VAL A 37 0.78 -0.66 -11.30
CA VAL A 37 0.03 -1.05 -10.09
C VAL A 37 0.90 -0.87 -8.84
N VAL A 38 2.14 -1.37 -8.85
CA VAL A 38 3.06 -1.26 -7.72
C VAL A 38 3.36 0.21 -7.40
N THR A 39 3.68 1.02 -8.41
CA THR A 39 3.92 2.46 -8.22
C THR A 39 2.67 3.18 -7.70
N GLY A 40 1.49 2.81 -8.17
CA GLY A 40 0.23 3.36 -7.67
C GLY A 40 0.02 3.10 -6.18
N ILE A 41 0.30 1.88 -5.71
CA ILE A 41 0.21 1.53 -4.29
C ILE A 41 1.18 2.37 -3.44
N PHE A 42 2.44 2.50 -3.87
CA PHE A 42 3.43 3.31 -3.15
C PHE A 42 3.06 4.80 -3.11
N MET A 43 2.49 5.34 -4.19
CA MET A 43 2.02 6.73 -4.22
C MET A 43 0.88 6.97 -3.22
N ILE A 44 -0.11 6.08 -3.15
CA ILE A 44 -1.23 6.20 -2.21
C ILE A 44 -0.70 6.16 -0.77
N ALA A 45 0.15 5.19 -0.44
CA ALA A 45 0.75 5.08 0.90
C ALA A 45 1.53 6.35 1.29
N SER A 46 2.31 6.91 0.35
CA SER A 46 3.03 8.17 0.59
C SER A 46 2.10 9.37 0.77
N PHE A 47 0.99 9.42 0.02
CA PHE A 47 0.00 10.48 0.17
C PHE A 47 -0.62 10.48 1.58
N VAL A 48 -1.02 9.30 2.08
CA VAL A 48 -1.58 9.14 3.44
C VAL A 48 -0.60 9.60 4.51
N LYS A 49 0.67 9.15 4.42
CA LYS A 49 1.71 9.52 5.38
C LYS A 49 1.98 11.03 5.44
N ASN A 50 1.60 11.78 4.41
CA ASN A 50 1.76 13.23 4.35
C ASN A 50 0.53 14.03 4.83
N THR A 51 -0.60 13.37 5.12
CA THR A 51 -1.80 14.04 5.63
C THR A 51 -1.63 14.48 7.08
N ASP A 52 -2.29 15.59 7.45
CA ASP A 52 -2.24 16.11 8.82
C ASP A 52 -2.95 15.17 9.81
N ALA A 53 -3.98 14.47 9.35
CA ALA A 53 -4.67 13.44 10.14
C ALA A 53 -3.72 12.31 10.56
N TYR A 54 -2.93 11.80 9.61
CA TYR A 54 -1.96 10.74 9.90
C TYR A 54 -0.86 11.23 10.84
N LYS A 55 -0.34 12.45 10.65
CA LYS A 55 0.67 13.05 11.54
C LYS A 55 0.16 13.17 12.97
N ALA A 56 -1.07 13.66 13.15
CA ALA A 56 -1.70 13.75 14.46
C ALA A 56 -1.89 12.36 15.10
N ALA A 57 -2.24 11.35 14.30
CA ALA A 57 -2.36 9.98 14.78
C ALA A 57 -1.02 9.43 15.29
N VAL A 58 0.05 9.49 14.49
CA VAL A 58 1.37 8.95 14.91
C VAL A 58 2.03 9.78 16.01
N GLU A 59 1.74 11.08 16.11
CA GLU A 59 2.16 11.91 17.24
C GLU A 59 1.48 11.46 18.53
N HIS A 60 0.18 11.16 18.48
CA HIS A 60 -0.53 10.61 19.64
C HIS A 60 0.04 9.26 20.06
N LEU A 61 0.23 8.33 19.12
CA LEU A 61 0.80 7.00 19.39
C LEU A 61 2.22 7.09 19.94
N GLY A 62 3.04 8.00 19.40
CA GLY A 62 4.42 8.21 19.84
C GLY A 62 4.53 8.73 21.28
N ASN A 63 3.52 9.47 21.74
CA ASN A 63 3.48 10.06 23.08
C ASN A 63 2.70 9.21 24.10
N ASP A 64 2.05 8.11 23.68
CA ASP A 64 1.32 7.20 24.57
C ASP A 64 2.32 6.28 25.33
N PRO A 65 2.47 6.43 26.66
CA PRO A 65 3.39 5.60 27.45
C PRO A 65 3.01 4.12 27.45
N GLU A 66 1.73 3.78 27.33
CA GLU A 66 1.26 2.40 27.27
C GLU A 66 1.72 1.75 25.96
N ILE A 67 1.64 2.47 24.84
CA ILE A 67 2.14 1.98 23.55
C ILE A 67 3.66 1.84 23.56
N GLN A 68 4.38 2.81 24.11
CA GLN A 68 5.84 2.73 24.26
C GLN A 68 6.24 1.50 25.10
N ALA A 69 5.53 1.24 26.20
CA ALA A 69 5.78 0.07 27.04
C ALA A 69 5.42 -1.24 26.33
N ALA A 70 4.24 -1.29 25.69
CA ALA A 70 3.74 -2.47 25.00
C ALA A 70 4.61 -2.86 23.81
N THR A 71 5.29 -1.91 23.14
CA THR A 71 6.14 -2.17 21.97
C THR A 71 7.62 -2.32 22.30
N GLY A 72 8.03 -1.99 23.54
CA GLY A 72 9.43 -1.87 23.92
C GLY A 72 10.15 -0.67 23.27
N GLY A 73 9.39 0.34 22.84
CA GLY A 73 9.82 1.46 22.03
C GLY A 73 9.48 1.27 20.54
N ILE A 74 9.20 2.38 19.87
CA ILE A 74 8.69 2.40 18.49
C ILE A 74 9.82 2.58 17.47
N ASN A 75 9.78 1.81 16.38
CA ASN A 75 10.70 1.90 15.24
C ASN A 75 10.05 2.59 14.03
N ASP A 76 8.84 2.18 13.64
CA ASP A 76 8.10 2.74 12.50
C ASP A 76 6.58 2.55 12.67
N TYR A 77 5.82 3.10 11.73
CA TYR A 77 4.37 2.96 11.61
C TYR A 77 3.98 2.54 10.19
N SER A 78 3.16 1.50 10.09
CA SER A 78 2.56 1.06 8.83
C SER A 78 1.03 1.16 8.89
N VAL A 79 0.42 1.62 7.79
CA VAL A 79 -1.04 1.78 7.67
C VAL A 79 -1.58 0.61 6.88
N SER A 80 -2.44 -0.18 7.52
CA SER A 80 -3.13 -1.32 6.90
C SER A 80 -4.40 -0.88 6.19
N SER A 81 -5.14 0.04 6.81
CA SER A 81 -6.38 0.60 6.28
C SER A 81 -6.52 2.05 6.74
N PHE A 82 -7.20 2.87 5.92
CA PHE A 82 -7.50 4.24 6.29
C PHE A 82 -8.74 4.75 5.57
N ASN A 83 -9.41 5.70 6.19
CA ASN A 83 -10.40 6.56 5.56
C ASN A 83 -10.14 8.00 6.00
N ILE A 84 -10.19 8.95 5.07
CA ILE A 84 -10.08 10.37 5.39
C ILE A 84 -11.12 11.10 4.56
N LYS A 85 -12.05 11.76 5.24
CA LYS A 85 -13.06 12.62 4.64
C LYS A 85 -12.88 14.04 5.14
N THR A 86 -12.98 15.01 4.25
CA THR A 86 -12.95 16.43 4.62
C THR A 86 -13.98 17.18 3.79
N GLU A 87 -14.83 17.94 4.46
CA GLU A 87 -15.93 18.70 3.86
C GLU A 87 -16.10 20.02 4.62
N ASN A 88 -16.01 21.15 3.91
CA ASN A 88 -16.17 22.50 4.47
C ASN A 88 -15.31 22.77 5.73
N GLY A 89 -14.07 22.27 5.75
CA GLY A 89 -13.15 22.42 6.87
C GLY A 89 -13.36 21.44 8.03
N ARG A 90 -14.49 20.73 8.05
CA ARG A 90 -14.72 19.59 8.96
C ARG A 90 -14.07 18.34 8.38
N GLY A 91 -13.51 17.48 9.23
CA GLY A 91 -12.91 16.23 8.80
C GLY A 91 -13.17 15.08 9.75
N GLU A 92 -13.22 13.88 9.19
CA GLU A 92 -13.30 12.60 9.89
C GLU A 92 -12.24 11.69 9.29
N ALA A 93 -11.49 10.98 10.13
CA ALA A 93 -10.50 10.03 9.69
C ALA A 93 -10.50 8.79 10.57
N THR A 94 -10.29 7.64 9.95
CA THR A 94 -10.04 6.38 10.64
C THR A 94 -8.75 5.76 10.12
N PHE A 95 -7.99 5.12 11.00
CA PHE A 95 -6.76 4.43 10.65
C PHE A 95 -6.66 3.09 11.38
N ASP A 96 -6.28 2.05 10.65
CA ASP A 96 -5.69 0.84 11.21
C ASP A 96 -4.17 0.95 11.06
N ILE A 97 -3.48 1.21 12.18
CA ILE A 97 -2.03 1.43 12.23
C ILE A 97 -1.37 0.26 12.95
N THR A 98 -0.44 -0.40 12.27
CA THR A 98 0.51 -1.29 12.92
C THR A 98 1.67 -0.44 13.44
N VAL A 99 1.83 -0.43 14.76
CA VAL A 99 2.98 0.20 15.43
C VAL A 99 4.09 -0.84 15.49
N GLU A 100 5.17 -0.59 14.75
CA GLU A 100 6.29 -1.51 14.65
C GLU A 100 7.25 -1.26 15.81
N GLY A 101 7.22 -2.13 16.81
CA GLY A 101 8.01 -2.02 18.02
C GLY A 101 9.38 -2.66 17.93
N LYS A 102 10.22 -2.39 18.93
CA LYS A 102 11.50 -3.08 19.12
C LYS A 102 11.32 -4.51 19.63
N SER A 103 10.31 -4.73 20.46
CA SER A 103 10.02 -6.04 21.07
C SER A 103 8.90 -6.77 20.33
N ASN A 104 7.82 -6.06 20.01
CA ASN A 104 6.64 -6.60 19.35
C ASN A 104 5.88 -5.49 18.62
N ASN A 105 5.14 -5.90 17.60
CA ASN A 105 4.21 -5.03 16.91
C ASN A 105 2.86 -5.08 17.61
N ILE A 106 2.13 -3.97 17.56
CA ILE A 106 0.73 -3.89 17.99
C ILE A 106 -0.09 -3.24 16.89
N ASP A 107 -1.33 -3.67 16.72
CA ASP A 107 -2.28 -3.04 15.81
C ASP A 107 -3.18 -2.10 16.62
N VAL A 108 -3.39 -0.89 16.11
CA VAL A 108 -4.16 0.15 16.77
C VAL A 108 -5.16 0.74 15.78
N TYR A 109 -6.44 0.66 16.12
CA TYR A 109 -7.49 1.37 15.41
C TYR A 109 -7.67 2.75 16.03
N MET A 110 -7.74 3.79 15.20
CA MET A 110 -7.85 5.17 15.63
C MET A 110 -8.95 5.90 14.88
N GLU A 111 -9.67 6.74 15.60
CA GLU A 111 -10.62 7.70 15.04
C GLU A 111 -10.19 9.13 15.36
N LEU A 112 -10.25 9.99 14.35
CA LEU A 112 -9.88 11.39 14.46
C LEU A 112 -10.96 12.27 13.85
N GLU A 113 -11.11 13.45 14.44
CA GLU A 113 -11.98 14.51 13.93
C GLU A 113 -11.23 15.82 13.77
N LYS A 114 -11.74 16.65 12.87
CA LYS A 114 -11.30 18.02 12.67
C LYS A 114 -12.52 18.92 12.60
N GLU A 115 -12.55 19.93 13.46
CA GLU A 115 -13.50 21.04 13.35
C GLU A 115 -12.94 22.12 12.40
N PRO A 116 -13.79 22.98 11.79
CA PRO A 116 -13.32 24.13 11.03
C PRO A 116 -12.31 24.95 11.83
N ASP A 117 -11.25 25.39 11.17
CA ASP A 117 -10.14 26.19 11.73
C ASP A 117 -9.38 25.57 12.92
N ASN A 118 -9.57 24.28 13.20
CA ASN A 118 -8.86 23.54 14.24
C ASN A 118 -7.97 22.44 13.65
N ASP A 119 -6.99 21.99 14.41
CA ASP A 119 -6.19 20.82 14.03
C ASP A 119 -6.95 19.51 14.26
N TRP A 120 -6.47 18.45 13.59
CA TRP A 120 -6.97 17.09 13.80
C TRP A 120 -6.74 16.64 15.24
N LYS A 121 -7.73 15.97 15.81
CA LYS A 121 -7.67 15.44 17.18
C LYS A 121 -8.10 13.99 17.19
N VAL A 122 -7.39 13.19 17.99
CA VAL A 122 -7.76 11.81 18.27
C VAL A 122 -8.95 11.80 19.22
N ILE A 123 -10.01 11.09 18.82
CA ILE A 123 -11.24 10.94 19.61
C ILE A 123 -11.42 9.52 20.15
N SER A 124 -10.84 8.51 19.47
CA SER A 124 -10.87 7.11 19.92
C SER A 124 -9.57 6.38 19.57
N VAL A 125 -9.17 5.45 20.43
CA VAL A 125 -8.03 4.55 20.27
C VAL A 125 -8.43 3.17 20.79
N GLU A 126 -8.36 2.15 19.93
CA GLU A 126 -8.63 0.75 20.25
C GLU A 126 -7.41 -0.12 19.91
N LYS A 127 -7.07 -1.08 20.78
CA LYS A 127 -5.84 -1.88 20.75
C LYS A 127 -6.16 -3.37 20.81
#